data_AF-A0A9W7FYC1-F1
#
_entry.id   AF-A0A9W7FYC1-F1
#
_cell.length_a   1.000
_cell.length_b   1.000
_cell.length_c   1.000
_cell.angle_alpha   90.00
_cell.angle_beta   90.00
_cell.angle_gamma   90.00
#
_symmetry.space_group_name_H-M   'P 1'
#
loop_
_entity.id
_entity.type
_entity.pdbx_description
1 polymer ?
#
loop_
_entity_poly.entity_id
_entity_poly.type
_entity_poly.pdbx_seq_one_letter_code
_entity_poly.pdbx_strand_id
1 'polypeptide(L)'
;MGCSDESPTVDETDGSSLKATAKNGATCSTEGMVFDGVNDWVDIDDWEWGGTTSIEVYVKYDSFNSYSPVFDFSNGAQSDNVRLANSGTISTIGWSVRQGLTNKYVSTSNFDSSTWTHVVVTVSGTTMKVYKNGALIGTNTDAWEPVVLTRSQHWLGRSAWSSDGYLDGTIAKLKIWHNKELSLEEINALPKMSCLPGTFGSGYPDCQRLSRWNL
;
A
#
# COMPACT_ATOMS: atom_id res chain seq x y z
N MET A 1 -11.19 -10.23 11.39
CA MET A 1 -10.50 -11.43 10.90
C MET A 1 -9.60 -10.95 9.80
N GLY A 2 -8.30 -10.95 10.09
CA GLY A 2 -7.24 -10.60 9.15
C GLY A 2 -7.08 -11.66 8.08
N CYS A 3 -6.16 -11.38 7.16
CA CYS A 3 -5.94 -11.98 5.84
C CYS A 3 -6.42 -13.44 5.73
N SER A 4 -7.27 -13.72 4.74
CA SER A 4 -7.68 -15.09 4.49
C SER A 4 -6.48 -15.96 4.17
N ASP A 5 -6.39 -17.06 4.89
CA ASP A 5 -5.51 -18.22 4.73
C ASP A 5 -5.83 -18.95 3.42
N GLU A 6 -5.61 -18.30 2.28
CA GLU A 6 -5.80 -18.82 0.91
C GLU A 6 -7.17 -18.60 0.25
N SER A 7 -8.07 -17.80 0.82
CA SER A 7 -9.24 -17.35 0.02
C SER A 7 -8.80 -16.28 -0.97
N PRO A 8 -9.04 -16.45 -2.28
CA PRO A 8 -8.57 -15.52 -3.30
C PRO A 8 -9.31 -14.18 -3.17
N THR A 9 -8.60 -13.06 -3.35
CA THR A 9 -9.22 -11.73 -3.41
C THR A 9 -9.83 -11.53 -4.79
N VAL A 10 -11.14 -11.29 -4.87
CA VAL A 10 -11.83 -11.05 -6.15
C VAL A 10 -11.48 -9.64 -6.63
N ASP A 11 -10.84 -9.52 -7.78
CA ASP A 11 -10.76 -8.26 -8.51
C ASP A 11 -12.19 -7.87 -8.92
N GLU A 12 -12.71 -6.79 -8.31
CA GLU A 12 -14.04 -6.28 -8.61
C GLU A 12 -14.17 -5.77 -10.08
N THR A 13 -13.06 -5.62 -10.83
CA THR A 13 -13.06 -5.02 -12.18
C THR A 13 -13.14 -6.02 -13.33
N ASP A 14 -12.61 -7.24 -13.20
CA ASP A 14 -12.68 -8.27 -14.25
C ASP A 14 -13.34 -9.59 -13.78
N GLY A 15 -13.67 -9.70 -12.49
CA GLY A 15 -14.25 -10.91 -11.89
C GLY A 15 -13.25 -12.06 -11.76
N SER A 16 -11.97 -11.83 -12.03
CA SER A 16 -10.88 -12.72 -11.68
C SER A 16 -10.63 -12.65 -10.18
N SER A 17 -10.00 -13.68 -9.63
CA SER A 17 -9.65 -13.71 -8.23
C SER A 17 -8.14 -13.73 -8.10
N LEU A 18 -7.54 -12.56 -7.88
CA LEU A 18 -6.10 -12.43 -7.61
C LEU A 18 -5.79 -13.09 -6.26
N LYS A 19 -4.82 -14.00 -6.23
CA LYS A 19 -4.30 -14.58 -5.01
C LYS A 19 -3.14 -13.72 -4.49
N ALA A 20 -3.15 -13.46 -3.18
CA ALA A 20 -2.00 -12.93 -2.46
C ALA A 20 -1.30 -14.07 -1.71
N THR A 21 -0.04 -14.34 -2.04
CA THR A 21 0.75 -15.45 -1.49
C THR A 21 1.85 -14.91 -0.59
N ALA A 22 1.77 -15.22 0.71
CA ALA A 22 2.83 -14.91 1.66
C ALA A 22 4.10 -15.71 1.37
N LYS A 23 5.26 -15.08 1.57
CA LYS A 23 6.59 -15.62 1.27
C LYS A 23 7.51 -15.43 2.46
N ASN A 24 8.44 -16.38 2.61
CA ASN A 24 9.57 -16.34 3.55
C ASN A 24 9.27 -16.24 5.06
N GLY A 25 8.02 -16.22 5.48
CA GLY A 25 7.67 -16.09 6.89
C GLY A 25 6.58 -15.07 7.15
N ALA A 26 6.21 -14.26 6.15
CA ALA A 26 5.11 -13.31 6.26
C ALA A 26 3.85 -14.04 6.78
N THR A 27 3.29 -13.54 7.88
CA THR A 27 2.19 -14.23 8.56
C THR A 27 0.93 -13.38 8.57
N CYS A 28 -0.21 -14.05 8.43
CA CYS A 28 -1.48 -13.42 8.72
C CYS A 28 -1.72 -13.39 10.23
N SER A 29 -2.01 -12.21 10.76
CA SER A 29 -2.50 -12.00 12.12
C SER A 29 -3.94 -11.50 12.14
N THR A 30 -4.51 -11.29 13.33
CA THR A 30 -5.80 -10.62 13.48
C THR A 30 -5.79 -9.16 13.04
N GLU A 31 -4.61 -8.52 13.02
CA GLU A 31 -4.42 -7.12 12.65
C GLU A 31 -4.17 -6.92 11.14
N GLY A 32 -3.64 -7.93 10.46
CA GLY A 32 -3.22 -7.83 9.06
C GLY A 32 -2.08 -8.77 8.72
N MET A 33 -1.48 -8.58 7.55
CA MET A 33 -0.26 -9.25 7.14
C MET A 33 0.94 -8.64 7.86
N VAL A 34 1.72 -9.46 8.54
CA VAL A 34 2.88 -9.08 9.35
C VAL A 34 4.16 -9.39 8.59
N PHE A 35 5.10 -8.46 8.63
CA PHE A 35 6.41 -8.51 7.97
C PHE A 35 7.50 -8.19 9.00
N ASP A 36 8.54 -9.00 9.05
CA ASP A 36 9.60 -8.94 10.08
C ASP A 36 10.77 -7.98 9.78
N GLY A 37 10.75 -7.28 8.65
CA GLY A 37 11.83 -6.39 8.24
C GLY A 37 13.09 -7.08 7.69
N VAL A 38 13.10 -8.41 7.57
CA VAL A 38 14.30 -9.17 7.17
C VAL A 38 14.16 -9.74 5.78
N ASN A 39 13.12 -10.54 5.54
CA ASN A 39 12.94 -11.20 4.23
C ASN A 39 11.48 -11.55 3.87
N ASP A 40 10.53 -11.11 4.69
CA ASP A 40 9.09 -11.34 4.52
C ASP A 40 8.48 -10.47 3.44
N TRP A 41 7.61 -11.07 2.63
CA TRP A 41 6.84 -10.33 1.61
C TRP A 41 5.60 -11.09 1.14
N VAL A 42 4.74 -10.42 0.39
CA VAL A 42 3.57 -11.02 -0.27
C VAL A 42 3.65 -10.80 -1.77
N ASP A 43 3.37 -11.86 -2.52
CA ASP A 43 3.25 -11.88 -3.98
C ASP A 43 1.78 -11.89 -4.38
N ILE A 44 1.31 -10.83 -5.03
CA ILE A 44 -0.04 -10.82 -5.62
C ILE A 44 0.07 -11.38 -7.04
N ASP A 45 -0.88 -12.22 -7.45
CA ASP A 45 -0.96 -12.72 -8.83
C ASP A 45 -0.84 -11.58 -9.83
N ASP A 46 -0.21 -11.83 -10.97
CA ASP A 46 0.01 -10.81 -11.98
C ASP A 46 -1.27 -10.47 -12.77
N TRP A 47 -1.55 -9.18 -12.94
CA TRP A 47 -2.65 -8.69 -13.77
C TRP A 47 -2.25 -7.47 -14.59
N GLU A 48 -3.00 -7.18 -15.66
CA GLU A 48 -2.80 -5.97 -16.46
C GLU A 48 -3.47 -4.77 -15.79
N TRP A 49 -2.71 -3.72 -15.52
CA TRP A 49 -3.26 -2.46 -15.02
C TRP A 49 -2.33 -1.26 -15.27
N GLY A 50 -2.92 -0.07 -15.19
CA GLY A 50 -2.25 1.22 -15.31
C GLY A 50 -3.27 2.33 -15.51
N GLY A 51 -2.85 3.44 -16.12
CA GLY A 51 -3.72 4.60 -16.35
C GLY A 51 -4.11 5.31 -15.05
N THR A 52 -5.23 6.03 -15.07
CA THR A 52 -5.78 6.69 -13.89
C THR A 52 -6.00 5.65 -12.79
N THR A 53 -5.43 5.85 -11.60
CA THR A 53 -5.55 4.86 -10.51
C THR A 53 -5.61 5.51 -9.14
N SER A 54 -6.27 4.82 -8.22
CA SER A 54 -6.24 5.11 -6.79
C SER A 54 -5.88 3.86 -6.01
N ILE A 55 -5.03 4.00 -4.99
CA ILE A 55 -4.64 2.89 -4.10
C ILE A 55 -4.85 3.33 -2.66
N GLU A 56 -5.67 2.59 -1.92
CA GLU A 56 -5.86 2.70 -0.47
C GLU A 56 -5.01 1.64 0.22
N VAL A 57 -4.34 2.04 1.31
CA VAL A 57 -3.66 1.11 2.20
C VAL A 57 -3.75 1.56 3.66
N TYR A 58 -3.93 0.59 4.57
CA TYR A 58 -3.66 0.78 5.99
C TYR A 58 -2.36 0.07 6.34
N VAL A 59 -1.40 0.83 6.87
CA VAL A 59 -0.08 0.33 7.24
C VAL A 59 0.32 0.84 8.62
N LYS A 60 1.00 -0.01 9.39
CA LYS A 60 1.68 0.30 10.64
C LYS A 60 3.14 -0.10 10.46
N TYR A 61 4.05 0.85 10.31
CA TYR A 61 5.49 0.59 10.32
C TYR A 61 5.94 0.37 11.77
N ASP A 62 6.64 -0.71 12.07
CA ASP A 62 7.25 -0.91 13.39
C ASP A 62 8.65 -0.29 13.43
N SER A 63 9.41 -0.39 12.34
CA SER A 63 10.63 0.39 12.10
C SER A 63 10.80 0.76 10.62
N PHE A 64 11.69 1.72 10.33
CA PHE A 64 11.93 2.20 8.97
C PHE A 64 13.26 1.69 8.44
N ASN A 65 13.21 0.55 7.75
CA ASN A 65 14.33 0.08 6.95
C ASN A 65 14.58 1.00 5.74
N SER A 66 15.78 0.90 5.17
CA SER A 66 16.18 1.78 4.06
C SER A 66 15.29 1.56 2.83
N TYR A 67 14.49 2.54 2.45
CA TYR A 67 13.58 2.48 1.29
C TYR A 67 12.61 1.28 1.30
N SER A 68 12.16 0.84 2.48
CA SER A 68 11.24 -0.30 2.63
C SER A 68 9.82 0.01 2.13
N PRO A 69 9.36 -0.62 1.03
CA PRO A 69 8.08 -0.31 0.44
C PRO A 69 6.92 -0.98 1.18
N VAL A 70 5.81 -0.26 1.28
CA VAL A 70 4.50 -0.87 1.56
C VAL A 70 4.11 -1.78 0.39
N PHE A 71 4.29 -1.27 -0.84
CA PHE A 71 4.16 -2.04 -2.06
C PHE A 71 5.14 -1.55 -3.14
N ASP A 72 5.57 -2.46 -4.01
CA ASP A 72 6.37 -2.22 -5.20
C ASP A 72 5.87 -3.10 -6.34
N PHE A 73 5.20 -2.48 -7.31
CA PHE A 73 4.69 -3.16 -8.48
C PHE A 73 5.59 -2.84 -9.67
N SER A 74 6.25 -3.83 -10.26
CA SER A 74 7.30 -3.56 -11.26
C SER A 74 7.68 -4.74 -12.16
N ASN A 75 8.62 -4.51 -13.08
CA ASN A 75 9.34 -5.54 -13.84
C ASN A 75 10.81 -5.66 -13.40
N GLY A 76 11.10 -5.31 -12.15
CA GLY A 76 12.45 -5.22 -11.60
C GLY A 76 12.88 -3.78 -11.30
N ALA A 77 14.12 -3.66 -10.81
CA ALA A 77 14.70 -2.37 -10.48
C ALA A 77 14.73 -1.45 -11.71
N GLN A 78 14.21 -0.24 -11.55
CA GLN A 78 14.13 0.77 -12.61
C GLN A 78 13.28 0.39 -13.84
N SER A 79 12.32 -0.54 -13.69
CA SER A 79 11.45 -1.00 -14.77
C SER A 79 9.98 -0.85 -14.40
N ASP A 80 9.38 0.26 -14.87
CA ASP A 80 7.95 0.60 -14.76
C ASP A 80 7.36 0.48 -13.35
N ASN A 81 8.18 0.80 -12.33
CA ASN A 81 7.82 0.70 -10.92
C ASN A 81 6.69 1.65 -10.54
N VAL A 82 5.71 1.13 -9.80
CA VAL A 82 4.72 1.90 -9.05
C VAL A 82 4.84 1.51 -7.59
N ARG A 83 5.23 2.45 -6.73
CA ARG A 83 5.64 2.13 -5.36
C ARG A 83 5.27 3.21 -4.36
N LEU A 84 4.96 2.76 -3.14
CA LEU A 84 4.82 3.57 -1.95
C LEU A 84 5.84 3.09 -0.92
N ALA A 85 6.84 3.91 -0.62
CA ALA A 85 7.93 3.53 0.27
C ALA A 85 8.37 4.69 1.16
N ASN A 86 9.00 4.39 2.28
CA ASN A 86 9.71 5.39 3.04
C ASN A 86 11.02 5.82 2.33
N SER A 87 11.59 6.95 2.72
CA SER A 87 12.81 7.51 2.10
C SER A 87 14.02 7.24 3.00
N GLY A 88 15.05 6.57 2.46
CA GLY A 88 16.18 6.14 3.27
C GLY A 88 15.69 5.40 4.52
N THR A 89 16.26 5.69 5.69
CA THR A 89 15.83 5.12 6.98
C THR A 89 14.93 6.07 7.78
N ILE A 90 14.32 7.06 7.12
CA ILE A 90 13.41 8.02 7.77
C ILE A 90 11.96 7.74 7.39
N SER A 91 11.05 8.33 8.17
CA SER A 91 9.61 8.18 8.07
C SER A 91 8.94 8.91 6.89
N THR A 92 9.68 9.66 6.09
CA THR A 92 9.14 10.40 4.93
C THR A 92 8.65 9.42 3.88
N ILE A 93 7.39 9.57 3.44
CA ILE A 93 6.80 8.66 2.45
C ILE A 93 6.83 9.26 1.06
N GLY A 94 7.28 8.43 0.11
CA GLY A 94 7.30 8.68 -1.31
C GLY A 94 6.28 7.81 -2.05
N TRP A 95 5.36 8.45 -2.74
CA TRP A 95 4.52 7.83 -3.78
C TRP A 95 5.19 8.07 -5.13
N SER A 96 5.53 7.02 -5.87
CA SER A 96 6.25 7.18 -7.13
C SER A 96 5.80 6.28 -8.26
N VAL A 97 5.83 6.82 -9.47
CA VAL A 97 5.54 6.14 -10.73
C VAL A 97 6.70 6.38 -11.69
N ARG A 98 7.34 5.30 -12.11
CA ARG A 98 8.45 5.30 -13.06
C ARG A 98 7.96 4.92 -14.45
N GLN A 99 8.47 5.61 -15.46
CA GLN A 99 8.38 5.23 -16.87
C GLN A 99 9.78 5.31 -17.48
N GLY A 100 10.30 4.17 -17.93
CA GLY A 100 11.69 4.04 -18.36
C GLY A 100 12.67 4.59 -17.32
N LEU A 101 13.57 5.48 -17.74
CA LEU A 101 14.63 6.02 -16.88
C LEU A 101 14.15 7.12 -15.91
N THR A 102 12.94 7.64 -16.08
CA THR A 102 12.46 8.79 -15.30
C THR A 102 11.45 8.36 -14.23
N ASN A 103 11.58 8.95 -13.05
CA ASN A 103 10.66 8.73 -11.93
C ASN A 103 9.92 10.02 -11.61
N LYS A 104 8.59 9.95 -11.48
CA LYS A 104 7.78 11.02 -10.92
C LYS A 104 7.30 10.60 -9.55
N TYR A 105 7.32 11.53 -8.62
CA TYR A 105 7.03 11.20 -7.23
C TYR A 105 6.42 12.38 -6.49
N VAL A 106 5.73 12.06 -5.41
CA VAL A 106 5.31 12.98 -4.37
C VAL A 106 6.01 12.53 -3.09
N SER A 107 6.81 13.41 -2.49
CA SER A 107 7.40 13.21 -1.16
C SER A 107 6.65 14.08 -0.16
N THR A 108 6.15 13.48 0.94
CA THR A 108 5.19 14.14 1.83
C THR A 108 5.53 13.97 3.31
N SER A 109 4.63 14.41 4.20
CA SER A 109 4.79 14.31 5.66
C SER A 109 5.13 12.90 6.13
N ASN A 110 5.77 12.83 7.28
CA ASN A 110 6.24 11.60 7.90
C ASN A 110 5.11 10.66 8.34
N PHE A 111 5.32 9.35 8.24
CA PHE A 111 4.55 8.35 9.00
C PHE A 111 5.09 8.26 10.42
N ASP A 112 4.19 8.05 11.37
CA ASP A 112 4.58 7.84 12.75
C ASP A 112 4.79 6.33 12.95
N SER A 113 5.95 5.92 13.47
CA SER A 113 6.20 4.51 13.77
C SER A 113 5.21 3.98 14.81
N SER A 114 4.95 2.68 14.75
CA SER A 114 4.03 1.93 15.62
C SER A 114 2.61 2.50 15.65
N THR A 115 2.21 3.25 14.61
CA THR A 115 0.90 3.87 14.50
C THR A 115 0.23 3.51 13.18
N TRP A 116 -1.03 3.09 13.25
CA TRP A 116 -1.84 2.86 12.05
C TRP A 116 -2.01 4.15 11.26
N THR A 117 -1.61 4.10 10.00
CA THR A 117 -1.77 5.20 9.06
C THR A 117 -2.63 4.76 7.90
N HIS A 118 -3.73 5.49 7.66
CA HIS A 118 -4.52 5.36 6.45
C HIS A 118 -3.90 6.21 5.35
N VAL A 119 -3.59 5.57 4.22
CA VAL A 119 -2.96 6.22 3.08
C VAL A 119 -3.83 5.99 1.87
N VAL A 120 -4.13 7.05 1.14
CA VAL A 120 -4.68 6.93 -0.22
C VAL A 120 -3.76 7.70 -1.14
N VAL A 121 -3.35 7.06 -2.24
CA VAL A 121 -2.59 7.70 -3.30
C VAL A 121 -3.41 7.66 -4.57
N THR A 122 -3.38 8.75 -5.33
CA THR A 122 -4.09 8.84 -6.60
C THR A 122 -3.16 9.37 -7.69
N VAL A 123 -3.46 9.01 -8.93
CA VAL A 123 -2.87 9.61 -10.12
C VAL A 123 -3.88 9.67 -11.25
N SER A 124 -3.98 10.83 -11.89
CA SER A 124 -4.89 11.12 -13.00
C SER A 124 -4.23 12.14 -13.94
N GLY A 125 -4.05 11.76 -15.20
CA GLY A 125 -3.27 12.51 -16.17
C GLY A 125 -1.86 12.81 -15.65
N THR A 126 -1.58 14.09 -15.38
CA THR A 126 -0.28 14.54 -14.86
C THR A 126 -0.28 14.85 -13.37
N THR A 127 -1.38 14.54 -12.66
CA THR A 127 -1.52 14.91 -11.24
C THR A 127 -1.47 13.67 -10.36
N MET A 128 -0.45 13.58 -9.52
CA MET A 128 -0.36 12.63 -8.40
C MET A 128 -0.75 13.32 -7.09
N LYS A 129 -1.47 12.63 -6.21
CA LYS A 129 -1.85 13.10 -4.88
C LYS A 129 -1.59 12.03 -3.82
N VAL A 130 -1.28 12.48 -2.62
CA VAL A 130 -1.13 11.62 -1.43
C VAL A 130 -2.01 12.17 -0.33
N TYR A 131 -2.81 11.28 0.25
CA TYR A 131 -3.71 11.56 1.36
C TYR A 131 -3.28 10.72 2.56
N LYS A 132 -3.15 11.35 3.74
CA LYS A 132 -2.93 10.68 5.03
C LYS A 132 -4.12 10.96 5.92
N ASN A 133 -4.74 9.90 6.46
CA ASN A 133 -5.88 9.98 7.37
C ASN A 133 -7.03 10.86 6.84
N GLY A 134 -7.27 10.83 5.52
CA GLY A 134 -8.32 11.60 4.85
C GLY A 134 -7.96 13.05 4.53
N ALA A 135 -6.74 13.51 4.80
CA ALA A 135 -6.26 14.85 4.44
C ALA A 135 -5.25 14.78 3.29
N LEU A 136 -5.35 15.68 2.31
CA LEU A 136 -4.36 15.83 1.24
C LEU A 136 -3.05 16.39 1.84
N ILE A 137 -1.95 15.65 1.70
CA ILE A 137 -0.64 16.02 2.26
C ILE A 137 0.43 16.28 1.21
N GLY A 138 0.14 16.01 -0.07
CA GLY A 138 1.03 16.38 -1.16
C GLY A 138 0.42 16.16 -2.53
N THR A 139 0.92 16.97 -3.47
CA THR A 139 0.50 16.96 -4.87
C THR A 139 1.72 17.15 -5.76
N ASN A 140 1.78 16.46 -6.88
CA ASN A 140 2.69 16.75 -7.98
C ASN A 140 1.89 16.84 -9.28
N THR A 141 1.93 17.98 -9.97
CA THR A 141 1.18 18.26 -11.21
C THR A 141 2.02 18.05 -12.48
N ASP A 142 3.31 17.74 -12.34
CA ASP A 142 4.21 17.35 -13.41
C ASP A 142 4.57 15.86 -13.24
N ALA A 143 3.54 15.01 -13.32
CA ALA A 143 3.64 13.57 -13.19
C ALA A 143 3.06 12.84 -14.41
N TRP A 144 2.88 11.53 -14.28
CA TRP A 144 2.19 10.68 -15.26
C TRP A 144 1.57 9.47 -14.57
N GLU A 145 0.55 8.92 -15.21
CA GLU A 145 -0.06 7.65 -14.85
C GLU A 145 0.90 6.47 -15.09
N PRO A 146 0.73 5.33 -14.39
CA PRO A 146 1.43 4.11 -14.73
C PRO A 146 1.10 3.65 -16.16
N VAL A 147 2.08 3.12 -16.88
CA VAL A 147 1.81 2.47 -18.17
C VAL A 147 0.91 1.25 -17.93
N VAL A 148 -0.09 1.07 -18.79
CA VAL A 148 -0.95 -0.11 -18.81
C VAL A 148 -0.15 -1.29 -19.34
N LEU A 149 0.16 -2.24 -18.46
CA LEU A 149 0.86 -3.49 -18.77
C LEU A 149 0.71 -4.47 -17.60
N THR A 150 0.97 -5.75 -17.85
CA THR A 150 1.16 -6.74 -16.78
C THR A 150 2.59 -6.65 -16.26
N ARG A 151 2.73 -6.28 -14.98
CA ARG A 151 4.01 -6.31 -14.26
C ARG A 151 4.27 -7.73 -13.76
N SER A 152 5.52 -8.12 -13.62
CA SER A 152 5.93 -9.47 -13.17
C SER A 152 6.22 -9.56 -11.67
N GLN A 153 6.09 -8.43 -10.96
CA GLN A 153 6.33 -8.31 -9.53
C GLN A 153 5.22 -7.44 -8.96
N HIS A 154 4.26 -8.04 -8.24
CA HIS A 154 3.22 -7.31 -7.52
C HIS A 154 3.40 -7.50 -6.02
N TRP A 155 4.44 -6.87 -5.47
CA TRP A 155 4.91 -7.20 -4.13
C TRP A 155 4.44 -6.25 -3.06
N LEU A 156 4.08 -6.80 -1.90
CA LEU A 156 3.94 -6.05 -0.66
C LEU A 156 5.13 -6.35 0.25
N GLY A 157 5.68 -5.31 0.88
CA GLY A 157 6.78 -5.43 1.85
C GLY A 157 8.16 -5.70 1.26
N ARG A 158 8.30 -5.74 -0.07
CA ARG A 158 9.56 -6.01 -0.79
C ARG A 158 9.77 -5.04 -1.94
N SER A 159 11.04 -4.64 -2.12
CA SER A 159 11.48 -3.81 -3.22
C SER A 159 12.03 -4.64 -4.37
N ALA A 160 11.90 -4.11 -5.59
CA ALA A 160 12.59 -4.62 -6.76
C ALA A 160 14.11 -4.34 -6.74
N TRP A 161 14.57 -3.38 -5.93
CA TRP A 161 15.98 -3.11 -5.68
C TRP A 161 16.50 -3.99 -4.55
N SER A 162 17.55 -4.76 -4.84
CA SER A 162 18.17 -5.65 -3.85
C SER A 162 18.85 -4.94 -2.68
N SER A 163 19.14 -3.63 -2.82
CA SER A 163 19.73 -2.80 -1.77
C SER A 163 18.71 -2.19 -0.80
N ASP A 164 17.44 -2.19 -1.17
CA ASP A 164 16.37 -1.67 -0.31
C ASP A 164 16.02 -2.73 0.74
N GLY A 165 15.60 -2.28 1.92
CA GLY A 165 15.17 -3.15 3.00
C GLY A 165 13.74 -3.67 2.82
N TYR A 166 13.41 -4.72 3.56
CA TYR A 166 12.04 -5.24 3.65
C TYR A 166 11.23 -4.40 4.64
N LEU A 167 9.91 -4.41 4.48
CA LEU A 167 9.00 -3.78 5.43
C LEU A 167 9.10 -4.47 6.79
N ASP A 168 9.29 -3.68 7.83
CA ASP A 168 9.10 -4.08 9.22
C ASP A 168 7.77 -3.46 9.70
N GLY A 169 6.73 -4.27 9.81
CA GLY A 169 5.41 -3.76 10.19
C GLY A 169 4.23 -4.63 9.75
N THR A 170 3.04 -4.02 9.73
CA THR A 170 1.78 -4.70 9.42
C THR A 170 0.98 -3.94 8.36
N ILE A 171 0.42 -4.65 7.38
CA ILE A 171 -0.54 -4.13 6.39
C ILE A 171 -1.90 -4.78 6.62
N ALA A 172 -2.96 -3.98 6.81
CA ALA A 172 -4.29 -4.48 7.18
C ALA A 172 -5.36 -4.39 6.09
N LYS A 173 -5.15 -3.53 5.10
CA LYS A 173 -6.07 -3.31 3.98
C LYS A 173 -5.27 -2.79 2.80
N LEU A 174 -5.55 -3.31 1.62
CA LEU A 174 -5.15 -2.77 0.33
C LEU A 174 -6.43 -2.71 -0.51
N LYS A 175 -6.66 -1.62 -1.22
CA LYS A 175 -7.67 -1.55 -2.28
C LYS A 175 -7.11 -0.77 -3.47
N ILE A 176 -7.33 -1.26 -4.68
CA ILE A 176 -6.84 -0.63 -5.92
C ILE A 176 -8.07 -0.36 -6.78
N TRP A 177 -8.23 0.87 -7.25
CA TRP A 177 -9.25 1.24 -8.22
C TRP A 177 -8.59 1.56 -9.55
N HIS A 178 -8.90 0.77 -10.57
CA HIS A 178 -8.47 1.02 -11.94
C HIS A 178 -9.37 2.05 -12.62
N ASN A 179 -8.77 2.87 -13.49
CA ASN A 179 -9.46 3.92 -14.26
C ASN A 179 -10.30 4.88 -13.40
N LYS A 180 -9.87 5.10 -12.15
CA LYS A 180 -10.60 5.94 -11.20
C LYS A 180 -9.66 6.72 -10.29
N GLU A 181 -9.80 8.03 -10.32
CA GLU A 181 -9.29 8.91 -9.27
C GLU A 181 -10.38 9.06 -8.19
N LEU A 182 -10.08 8.67 -6.96
CA LEU A 182 -10.96 8.93 -5.83
C LEU A 182 -10.93 10.41 -5.48
N SER A 183 -12.11 11.00 -5.34
CA SER A 183 -12.29 12.34 -4.77
C SER A 183 -12.03 12.34 -3.27
N LEU A 184 -11.77 13.52 -2.70
CA LEU A 184 -11.62 13.68 -1.25
C LEU A 184 -12.88 13.23 -0.48
N GLU A 185 -14.06 13.44 -1.06
CA GLU A 185 -15.33 13.00 -0.48
C GLU A 185 -15.41 11.48 -0.43
N GLU A 186 -15.09 10.79 -1.53
CA GLU A 186 -15.03 9.33 -1.57
C GLU A 186 -13.98 8.78 -0.59
N ILE A 187 -12.80 9.40 -0.52
CA ILE A 187 -11.75 9.02 0.43
C ILE A 187 -12.22 9.13 1.87
N ASN A 188 -12.94 10.21 2.22
CA ASN A 188 -13.47 10.40 3.56
C ASN A 188 -14.64 9.45 3.89
N ALA A 189 -15.33 8.95 2.87
CA ALA A 189 -16.38 7.94 2.98
C ALA A 189 -15.84 6.50 3.00
N LEU A 190 -14.55 6.28 2.70
CA LEU A 190 -13.95 4.94 2.79
C LEU A 190 -14.10 4.39 4.21
N PRO A 191 -14.36 3.07 4.36
CA PRO A 191 -14.41 2.44 5.66
C PRO A 191 -13.14 2.74 6.44
N LYS A 192 -13.29 3.35 7.63
CA LYS A 192 -12.16 3.61 8.53
C LYS A 192 -11.90 2.42 9.41
N MET A 193 -10.64 2.08 9.65
CA MET A 193 -10.30 1.07 10.64
C MET A 193 -10.87 1.51 11.98
N SER A 194 -11.97 0.89 12.40
CA SER A 194 -12.63 1.27 13.64
C SER A 194 -11.92 0.59 14.80
N CYS A 195 -11.53 1.35 15.81
CA CYS A 195 -11.30 0.80 17.13
C CYS A 195 -12.69 0.79 17.77
N LEU A 196 -13.38 -0.36 17.78
CA LEU A 196 -14.62 -0.46 18.57
C LEU A 196 -14.27 -0.11 20.03
N PRO A 197 -15.05 0.73 20.73
CA PRO A 197 -14.85 0.94 22.14
C PRO A 197 -15.05 -0.40 22.85
N GLY A 198 -13.95 -1.03 23.27
CA GLY A 198 -14.00 -2.16 24.17
C GLY A 198 -14.62 -1.70 25.48
N THR A 199 -15.85 -2.12 25.76
CA THR A 199 -16.30 -2.16 27.15
C THR A 199 -15.43 -3.18 27.86
N PHE A 200 -14.43 -2.75 28.63
CA PHE A 200 -14.04 -3.22 29.97
C PHE A 200 -12.65 -2.66 30.35
N GLY A 201 -12.61 -1.92 31.46
CA GLY A 201 -11.47 -1.80 32.37
C GLY A 201 -10.14 -1.23 31.84
N SER A 202 -9.91 0.06 32.12
CA SER A 202 -8.59 0.71 32.29
C SER A 202 -7.50 0.47 31.22
N GLY A 203 -7.35 1.46 30.34
CA GLY A 203 -6.07 1.84 29.75
C GLY A 203 -5.73 1.14 28.44
N TYR A 204 -5.67 1.94 27.37
CA TYR A 204 -5.35 1.63 25.97
C TYR A 204 -6.53 1.12 25.11
N PRO A 205 -6.90 1.86 24.04
CA PRO A 205 -7.90 1.38 23.10
C PRO A 205 -7.31 0.26 22.24
N ASP A 206 -7.89 -0.94 22.37
CA ASP A 206 -7.64 -2.08 21.51
C ASP A 206 -8.39 -1.88 20.17
N CYS A 207 -7.66 -1.82 19.06
CA CYS A 207 -8.24 -1.46 17.76
C CYS A 207 -8.77 -2.69 17.02
N GLN A 208 -10.06 -2.97 17.17
CA GLN A 208 -10.74 -4.04 16.44
C GLN A 208 -11.82 -3.52 15.47
N ARG A 209 -11.57 -3.78 14.17
CA ARG A 209 -12.48 -4.18 13.07
C ARG A 209 -12.75 -3.17 11.94
N LEU A 210 -12.28 -3.55 10.75
CA LEU A 210 -13.08 -3.60 9.52
C LEU A 210 -13.01 -5.02 8.97
N SER A 211 -14.15 -5.61 8.67
CA SER A 211 -14.32 -7.05 8.54
C SER A 211 -14.35 -7.53 7.08
N ARG A 212 -13.44 -7.05 6.22
CA ARG A 212 -13.10 -7.66 4.92
C ARG A 212 -11.98 -6.87 4.26
N TRP A 213 -10.96 -7.58 3.77
CA TRP A 213 -10.19 -7.13 2.61
C TRP A 213 -11.11 -7.23 1.41
N ASN A 214 -11.53 -6.09 0.86
CA ASN A 214 -11.92 -6.01 -0.53
C ASN A 214 -10.81 -5.19 -1.19
N LEU A 215 -10.03 -5.82 -2.05
CA LEU A 215 -9.46 -5.14 -3.21
C LEU A 215 -10.63 -4.96 -4.19
#